data_AF-A0A1N6GHA9-F1
#
_entry.id   AF-A0A1N6GHA9-F1
#
_cell.length_a   1.000
_cell.length_b   1.000
_cell.length_c   1.000
_cell.angle_alpha   90.00
_cell.angle_beta   90.00
_cell.angle_gamma   90.00
#
_symmetry.space_group_name_H-M   'P 1'
#
loop_
_entity.id
_entity.type
_entity.pdbx_description
1 polymer ?
#
loop_
_entity_poly.entity_id
_entity_poly.type
_entity_poly.pdbx_seq_one_letter_code
_entity_poly.pdbx_strand_id
1 'polypeptide(L)' 'MTTASERVRRYREKMRAEGFRLVQLWVPDTRSEAFRRQCREQSLRLKNDPNEADTLTWIEHATDTEGWTW' A
#
# COMPACT_ATOMS: atom_id res chain seq x y z
N MET A 1 -30.43 14.52 -9.45
CA MET A 1 -29.67 13.67 -8.51
C MET A 1 -28.53 13.05 -9.27
N THR A 2 -27.28 13.28 -8.86
CA THR A 2 -26.11 12.72 -9.54
C THR A 2 -25.99 11.24 -9.25
N THR A 3 -25.82 10.43 -10.29
CA THR A 3 -25.63 8.99 -10.13
C THR A 3 -24.26 8.68 -9.53
N ALA A 4 -24.12 7.52 -8.88
CA ALA A 4 -22.83 7.08 -8.34
C ALA A 4 -21.74 7.03 -9.45
N SER A 5 -22.13 6.62 -10.66
CA SER A 5 -21.26 6.55 -11.84
C SER A 5 -20.71 7.92 -12.25
N GLU A 6 -21.55 8.95 -12.26
CA GLU A 6 -21.14 10.32 -12.59
C GLU A 6 -20.20 10.92 -11.54
N ARG A 7 -20.40 10.59 -10.27
CA ARG A 7 -19.51 11.01 -9.18
C ARG A 7 -18.13 10.37 -9.30
N VAL A 8 -18.09 9.06 -9.59
CA VAL A 8 -16.84 8.33 -9.83
C VAL A 8 -16.11 8.88 -11.06
N ARG A 9 -16.83 9.21 -12.14
CA ARG A 9 -16.23 9.81 -13.35
C ARG A 9 -15.55 11.14 -13.03
N ARG A 10 -16.26 12.07 -12.39
CA ARG A 10 -15.72 13.38 -12.01
C ARG A 10 -14.50 13.28 -11.08
N TYR A 11 -14.54 12.36 -10.11
CA TYR A 11 -13.41 12.11 -9.23
C TYR A 11 -12.16 11.65 -10.01
N ARG A 12 -12.33 10.71 -10.95
CA ARG A 12 -11.22 10.25 -11.81
C ARG A 12 -10.67 11.35 -12.71
N GLU A 13 -11.53 12.22 -13.26
CA GLU A 13 -11.10 13.37 -14.06
C GLU A 13 -10.26 14.36 -13.25
N LYS A 14 -10.70 14.69 -12.03
CA LYS A 14 -9.93 15.53 -11.10
C LYS A 14 -8.56 14.92 -10.78
N MET A 15 -8.51 13.63 -10.42
CA MET A 15 -7.24 12.95 -10.11
C MET A 15 -6.28 12.94 -11.30
N ARG A 16 -6.77 12.77 -12.53
CA ARG A 16 -5.92 12.88 -13.74
C ARG A 16 -5.38 14.30 -13.95
N ALA A 17 -6.21 15.33 -13.70
CA ALA A 17 -5.78 16.72 -13.82
C ALA A 17 -4.70 17.09 -12.79
N GLU A 18 -4.72 16.48 -11.61
CA GLU A 18 -3.67 16.62 -10.57
C GLU A 18 -2.41 15.78 -10.86
N GLY A 19 -2.35 15.07 -12.00
CA GLY A 19 -1.20 14.28 -12.42
C GLY A 19 -1.19 12.83 -11.90
N PHE A 20 -2.24 12.39 -11.20
CA PHE A 20 -2.34 11.00 -10.75
C PHE A 20 -2.78 10.06 -11.88
N ARG A 21 -2.19 8.86 -11.90
CA ARG A 21 -2.57 7.76 -12.79
C ARG A 21 -3.41 6.74 -12.02
N LEU A 22 -4.62 6.46 -12.51
CA LEU A 22 -5.45 5.38 -11.96
C LEU A 22 -4.82 4.01 -12.33
N VAL A 23 -4.56 3.18 -11.32
CA VAL A 23 -4.19 1.77 -11.50
C VAL A 23 -5.31 0.92 -10.90
N GLN A 24 -5.86 0.01 -11.69
CA GLN A 24 -6.85 -0.97 -11.23
C GLN A 24 -6.15 -2.31 -11.06
N LEU A 25 -6.04 -2.76 -9.82
CA LEU A 25 -5.46 -4.05 -9.49
C LEU A 25 -6.54 -4.95 -8.90
N TRP A 26 -6.52 -6.22 -9.32
CA TRP A 26 -7.23 -7.27 -8.62
C TRP A 26 -6.34 -7.76 -7.49
N VAL A 27 -6.83 -7.62 -6.26
CA VAL A 27 -6.15 -8.10 -5.06
C VAL A 27 -6.86 -9.36 -4.55
N PRO A 28 -6.13 -10.31 -3.93
CA PRO A 28 -6.76 -11.43 -3.25
C PRO A 28 -7.79 -10.97 -2.21
N ASP A 29 -8.87 -11.72 -2.04
CA ASP A 29 -9.87 -11.40 -1.01
C ASP A 29 -9.27 -11.61 0.38
N THR A 30 -9.04 -10.50 1.08
CA THR A 30 -8.40 -10.48 2.40
C THR A 30 -9.28 -11.08 3.50
N ARG A 31 -10.57 -11.30 3.22
CA ARG A 31 -11.52 -11.94 4.15
C ARG A 31 -11.45 -13.45 4.08
N SER A 32 -10.87 -14.01 3.01
CA SER A 32 -10.72 -15.46 2.83
C SER A 32 -9.75 -16.05 3.86
N GLU A 33 -10.10 -17.20 4.42
CA GLU A 33 -9.21 -17.95 5.31
C GLU A 33 -7.94 -18.40 4.60
N ALA A 34 -8.02 -18.74 3.30
CA ALA A 34 -6.86 -19.11 2.50
C ALA A 34 -5.85 -17.96 2.40
N PHE A 35 -6.34 -16.73 2.22
CA PHE A 35 -5.48 -15.54 2.21
C PHE A 35 -4.79 -15.36 3.57
N ARG A 36 -5.55 -15.44 4.67
CA ARG A 36 -4.99 -15.32 6.03
C ARG A 36 -3.91 -16.37 6.30
N ARG A 37 -4.14 -17.62 5.90
CA ARG A 37 -3.15 -18.70 6.04
C ARG A 37 -1.89 -18.40 5.23
N GLN A 38 -2.03 -18.02 3.97
CA GLN A 38 -0.88 -17.69 3.12
C GLN A 38 -0.10 -16.49 3.65
N CYS A 39 -0.78 -15.43 4.09
CA CYS A 39 -0.12 -14.29 4.74
C CYS A 39 0.69 -14.74 5.95
N ARG A 40 0.10 -15.55 6.84
CA ARG A 40 0.80 -16.08 8.01
C ARG A 40 2.03 -16.89 7.62
N GLU A 41 1.91 -17.79 6.63
CA GLU A 41 3.03 -18.59 6.14
C GLU A 41 4.15 -17.72 5.56
N GLN A 42 3.80 -16.69 4.76
CA GLN A 42 4.78 -15.77 4.18
C GLN A 42 5.46 -14.92 5.25
N SER A 43 4.72 -14.36 6.20
CA SER A 43 5.30 -13.61 7.33
C SER A 43 6.25 -14.48 8.16
N LEU A 44 5.92 -15.75 8.38
CA LEU A 44 6.81 -16.67 9.10
C LEU A 44 8.09 -16.97 8.34
N ARG A 45 8.08 -16.98 7.00
CA ARG A 45 9.28 -17.17 6.18
C ARG A 45 10.22 -15.97 6.22
N LEU A 46 9.67 -14.77 6.34
CA LEU A 46 10.45 -13.54 6.46
C LEU A 46 11.00 -13.32 7.87
N LYS A 47 10.56 -14.11 8.86
CA LYS A 47 11.01 -13.95 10.24
C LYS A 47 12.53 -14.14 10.32
N ASN A 48 13.23 -13.12 10.80
CA ASN A 48 14.69 -13.06 10.92
C ASN A 48 15.42 -13.09 9.55
N ASP A 49 14.77 -12.63 8.47
CA ASP A 49 15.45 -12.46 7.19
C ASP A 49 16.56 -11.40 7.34
N PRO A 50 17.83 -11.71 7.03
CA PRO A 50 18.92 -10.72 7.10
C PRO A 50 18.65 -9.48 6.25
N ASN A 51 17.92 -9.63 5.14
CA ASN A 51 17.57 -8.50 4.29
C ASN A 51 16.61 -7.52 4.99
N GLU A 52 15.85 -7.97 5.99
CA GLU A 52 15.00 -7.08 6.79
C GLU A 52 15.86 -6.10 7.60
N ALA A 53 16.92 -6.59 8.26
CA ALA A 53 17.83 -5.75 9.03
C ALA A 53 18.58 -4.74 8.15
N ASP A 54 19.07 -5.19 6.99
CA ASP A 54 19.75 -4.32 6.02
C ASP A 54 18.78 -3.26 5.46
N THR A 55 17.54 -3.67 5.13
CA THR A 55 16.51 -2.76 4.62
C THR A 55 16.12 -1.72 5.68
N LEU A 56 15.89 -2.12 6.93
CA LEU A 56 15.55 -1.20 8.01
C LEU A 56 16.69 -0.22 8.27
N THR A 57 17.94 -0.69 8.30
CA THR A 57 19.13 0.17 8.44
C THR A 57 19.21 1.18 7.31
N TRP A 58 18.98 0.74 6.07
CA TRP A 58 18.94 1.65 4.92
C TRP A 58 17.81 2.68 5.02
N ILE A 59 16.60 2.27 5.42
CA ILE A 59 15.46 3.18 5.60
C ILE A 59 15.78 4.22 6.68
N GLU A 60 16.32 3.80 7.82
CA GLU A 60 16.72 4.71 8.90
C GLU A 60 17.72 5.75 8.40
N HIS A 61 18.71 5.35 7.61
CA HIS A 61 19.67 6.28 7.01
C HIS A 61 19.09 7.19 5.93
N ALA A 62 18.09 6.73 5.18
CA ALA A 62 17.48 7.49 4.09
C ALA A 62 16.36 8.44 4.57
N THR A 63 15.86 8.25 5.79
CA THR A 63 14.72 9.02 6.30
C THR A 63 15.21 10.31 6.98
N ASP A 64 14.77 11.45 6.46
CA ASP A 64 14.92 12.75 7.12
C ASP A 64 13.77 12.95 8.12
N THR A 65 14.08 12.75 9.40
CA THR A 65 13.15 13.00 10.51
C THR A 65 13.45 14.30 11.26
N GLU A 66 14.28 15.19 10.70
CA GLU A 66 14.62 16.46 11.36
C GLU A 66 13.35 17.33 11.52
N GLY A 67 13.12 17.83 12.73
CA GLY A 67 11.95 18.66 13.06
C GLY A 67 10.65 17.90 13.35
N TRP A 68 10.65 16.57 13.36
CA TRP A 68 9.47 15.79 13.78
C TRP A 68 9.31 15.88 15.31
N THR A 69 8.11 16.23 15.77
CA THR A 69 7.72 16.20 17.18
C THR A 69 6.62 15.15 17.36
N TRP A 70 6.81 14.24 18.32
CA TRP A 70 5.93 13.11 18.61
C TRP A 70 4.82 13.48 19.59
#